data_AF-H9B8U3-F1
#
_entry.id   AF-H9B8U3-F1
#
_cell.length_a   1.000
_cell.length_b   1.000
_cell.length_c   1.000
_cell.angle_alpha   90.00
_cell.angle_beta   90.00
_cell.angle_gamma   90.00
#
_symmetry.space_group_name_H-M   'P 1'
#
loop_
_entity.id
_entity.type
_entity.pdbx_description
1 polymer ?
#
loop_
_entity_poly.entity_id
_entity_poly.type
_entity_poly.pdbx_seq_one_letter_code
_entity_poly.pdbx_strand_id
1 'polypeptide(L)'
;MKNLLLIFFIFLSINIFSQKSEEYKQFIQQLKNDTKTDKNDKSVLKLLNDFYEQALQSEKGELNPDILDRIQKLYADKNSKNLQILNMFLVYQDHITKTAAVGKQPDSKFQVDLMDDLEAEIKNVYGECPVIIDIYKAEALNSNGQAKESAEIISKSLEKFPNSVPLKVYKYLDTKDEKIKQDLIRNHSRHWMVQQFEIK
;
A
#
# COMPACT_ATOMS: atom_id res chain seq x y z
N MET A 1 47.14 6.86 2.41
CA MET A 1 47.15 6.76 0.94
C MET A 1 45.73 6.78 0.41
N LYS A 2 45.47 7.67 -0.53
CA LYS A 2 44.38 7.73 -1.52
C LYS A 2 42.92 7.59 -1.05
N ASN A 3 42.31 8.77 -0.92
CA ASN A 3 40.98 9.16 -1.38
C ASN A 3 40.22 8.12 -2.23
N LEU A 4 38.99 7.82 -1.85
CA LEU A 4 37.88 7.75 -2.80
C LEU A 4 36.59 8.26 -2.12
N LEU A 5 36.46 9.58 -2.08
CA LEU A 5 35.16 10.25 -1.94
C LEU A 5 34.42 10.01 -3.25
N LEU A 6 33.35 9.21 -3.23
CA LEU A 6 32.38 9.19 -4.32
C LEU A 6 31.14 9.94 -3.84
N ILE A 7 31.25 11.26 -3.88
CA ILE A 7 30.10 12.16 -3.77
C ILE A 7 29.44 12.15 -5.14
N PHE A 8 28.26 11.56 -5.24
CA PHE A 8 27.38 11.74 -6.39
C PHE A 8 26.38 12.86 -6.06
N PHE A 9 26.76 14.10 -6.37
CA PHE A 9 25.81 15.21 -6.43
C PHE A 9 25.10 15.15 -7.77
N ILE A 10 23.88 14.62 -7.79
CA ILE A 10 22.96 14.87 -8.90
C ILE A 10 22.11 16.07 -8.50
N PHE A 11 22.57 17.26 -8.89
CA PHE A 11 21.71 18.41 -9.05
C PHE A 11 20.91 18.22 -10.34
N LEU A 12 19.78 17.50 -10.25
CA LEU A 12 18.78 17.53 -11.30
C LEU A 12 17.81 18.66 -11.00
N SER A 13 17.89 19.68 -11.84
CA SER A 13 16.93 20.75 -12.00
C SER A 13 15.51 20.16 -12.00
N ILE A 14 14.66 20.69 -11.11
CA ILE A 14 13.28 20.28 -10.91
C ILE A 14 12.49 20.70 -12.15
N ASN A 15 12.51 19.86 -13.18
CA ASN A 15 11.50 19.91 -14.22
C ASN A 15 10.25 19.24 -13.65
N ILE A 16 9.12 19.95 -13.75
CA ILE A 16 7.79 19.45 -13.43
C ILE A 16 7.51 18.27 -14.37
N PHE A 17 7.86 17.06 -13.94
CA PHE A 17 7.57 15.83 -14.66
C PHE A 17 6.29 15.21 -14.08
N SER A 18 5.18 15.49 -14.76
CA SER A 18 3.93 14.73 -14.60
C SER A 18 4.05 13.32 -15.22
N GLN A 19 5.10 13.05 -16.01
CA GLN A 19 5.33 11.74 -16.63
C GLN A 19 6.25 10.86 -15.78
N LYS A 20 5.86 9.59 -15.60
CA LYS A 20 6.69 8.53 -15.02
C LYS A 20 8.03 8.47 -15.75
N SER A 21 9.14 8.44 -15.00
CA SER A 21 10.48 8.41 -15.57
C SER A 21 10.74 7.10 -16.32
N GLU A 22 11.72 7.10 -17.23
CA GLU A 22 12.05 5.89 -17.99
C GLU A 22 12.62 4.80 -17.07
N GLU A 23 13.38 5.19 -16.06
CA GLU A 23 13.89 4.28 -15.03
C GLU A 23 12.75 3.59 -14.27
N TYR A 24 11.70 4.35 -13.91
CA TYR A 24 10.53 3.78 -13.26
C TYR A 24 9.80 2.78 -14.16
N LYS A 25 9.61 3.10 -15.44
CA LYS A 25 8.96 2.19 -16.39
C LYS A 25 9.76 0.89 -16.56
N GLN A 26 11.08 0.99 -16.66
CA GLN A 26 11.97 -0.17 -16.73
C GLN A 26 11.88 -1.02 -15.46
N PHE A 27 11.85 -0.38 -14.29
CA PHE A 27 11.65 -1.05 -13.02
C PHE A 27 10.34 -1.87 -12.99
N ILE A 28 9.21 -1.26 -13.36
CA ILE A 28 7.92 -1.96 -13.42
C ILE A 28 7.95 -3.09 -14.46
N GLN A 29 8.55 -2.86 -15.62
CA GLN A 29 8.66 -3.89 -16.66
C GLN A 29 9.47 -5.09 -16.16
N GLN A 30 10.56 -4.86 -15.42
CA GLN A 30 11.37 -5.91 -14.83
C GLN A 30 10.57 -6.75 -13.83
N LEU A 31 9.79 -6.11 -12.95
CA LEU A 31 8.92 -6.82 -12.00
C LEU A 31 7.92 -7.76 -12.69
N LYS A 32 7.48 -7.40 -13.91
CA LYS A 32 6.49 -8.17 -14.69
C LYS A 32 7.13 -9.30 -15.49
N ASN A 33 8.29 -9.05 -16.11
CA ASN A 33 8.93 -10.00 -17.03
C ASN A 33 9.34 -11.32 -16.36
N ASP A 34 9.65 -11.30 -15.07
CA ASP A 34 10.15 -12.47 -14.35
C ASP A 34 9.03 -13.37 -13.80
N THR A 35 7.78 -13.18 -14.23
CA THR A 35 6.60 -13.77 -13.59
C THR A 35 5.60 -14.35 -14.58
N LYS A 36 4.88 -15.37 -14.14
CA LYS A 36 3.78 -15.97 -14.92
C LYS A 36 2.46 -15.41 -14.40
N THR A 37 1.65 -14.85 -15.29
CA THR A 37 0.31 -14.33 -14.93
C THR A 37 -0.76 -15.39 -15.15
N ASP A 38 -1.65 -15.56 -14.18
CA ASP A 38 -2.82 -16.44 -14.27
C ASP A 38 -4.01 -15.83 -13.53
N LYS A 39 -5.10 -15.54 -14.25
CA LYS A 39 -6.31 -14.91 -13.69
C LYS A 39 -7.06 -15.81 -12.70
N ASN A 40 -6.85 -17.12 -12.79
CA ASN A 40 -7.51 -18.11 -11.94
C ASN A 40 -6.72 -18.38 -10.64
N ASP A 41 -5.42 -18.09 -10.62
CA ASP A 41 -4.60 -18.28 -9.42
C ASP A 41 -4.79 -17.11 -8.43
N LYS A 42 -5.61 -17.34 -7.41
CA LYS A 42 -5.93 -16.37 -6.36
C LYS A 42 -4.96 -16.39 -5.17
N SER A 43 -3.83 -17.09 -5.24
CA SER A 43 -2.92 -17.26 -4.10
C SER A 43 -2.39 -15.93 -3.56
N VAL A 44 -1.92 -15.05 -4.45
CA VAL A 44 -1.45 -13.70 -4.10
C VAL A 44 -2.61 -12.82 -3.63
N LEU A 45 -3.76 -12.86 -4.32
CA LEU A 45 -4.95 -12.11 -3.88
C LEU A 45 -5.37 -12.48 -2.45
N LYS A 46 -5.43 -13.77 -2.15
CA LYS A 46 -5.75 -14.27 -0.82
C LYS A 46 -4.72 -13.80 0.21
N LEU A 47 -3.44 -13.81 -0.14
CA LEU A 47 -2.37 -13.29 0.73
C LEU A 47 -2.57 -11.81 1.06
N LEU A 48 -2.91 -10.97 0.07
CA LEU A 48 -3.17 -9.54 0.29
C LEU A 48 -4.41 -9.31 1.18
N ASN A 49 -5.48 -10.09 0.98
CA ASN A 49 -6.66 -10.04 1.83
C ASN A 49 -6.35 -10.49 3.26
N ASP A 50 -5.60 -11.57 3.44
CA ASP A 50 -5.22 -12.04 4.78
C ASP A 50 -4.29 -11.04 5.48
N PHE A 51 -3.40 -10.38 4.72
CA PHE A 51 -2.57 -9.29 5.24
C PHE A 51 -3.44 -8.13 5.74
N TYR A 52 -4.45 -7.71 4.96
CA TYR A 52 -5.42 -6.69 5.38
C TYR A 52 -6.12 -7.08 6.67
N GLU A 53 -6.70 -8.28 6.70
CA GLU A 53 -7.49 -8.75 7.85
C GLU A 53 -6.64 -8.78 9.13
N GLN A 54 -5.37 -9.20 9.03
CA GLN A 54 -4.48 -9.30 10.18
C GLN A 54 -3.85 -7.97 10.57
N ALA A 55 -3.20 -7.26 9.65
CA ALA A 55 -2.43 -6.05 9.95
C ALA A 55 -3.28 -4.81 10.13
N LEU A 56 -4.38 -4.68 9.37
CA LEU A 56 -5.15 -3.43 9.34
C LEU A 56 -6.49 -3.55 10.03
N GLN A 57 -7.26 -4.60 9.77
CA GLN A 57 -8.64 -4.74 10.27
C GLN A 57 -8.74 -5.36 11.67
N SER A 58 -7.76 -6.17 12.08
CA SER A 58 -7.80 -6.82 13.39
C SER A 58 -7.64 -5.82 14.53
N GLU A 59 -8.15 -6.14 15.72
CA GLU A 59 -7.98 -5.25 16.88
C GLU A 59 -6.51 -5.00 17.23
N LYS A 60 -5.64 -6.00 17.01
CA LYS A 60 -4.23 -5.94 17.40
C LYS A 60 -3.31 -5.32 16.35
N GLY A 61 -3.65 -5.45 15.07
CA GLY A 61 -2.80 -5.01 13.97
C GLY A 61 -1.52 -5.85 13.80
N GLU A 62 -1.53 -7.11 14.24
CA GLU A 62 -0.36 -7.99 14.21
C GLU A 62 -0.47 -9.02 13.10
N LEU A 63 0.58 -9.16 12.30
CA LEU A 63 0.70 -10.24 11.32
C LEU A 63 1.07 -11.55 12.01
N ASN A 64 0.35 -12.62 11.68
CA ASN A 64 0.73 -13.95 12.06
C ASN A 64 1.98 -14.40 11.28
N PRO A 65 2.83 -15.25 11.88
CA PRO A 65 4.00 -15.82 11.19
C PRO A 65 3.66 -16.57 9.89
N ASP A 66 2.42 -17.06 9.74
CA ASP A 66 1.97 -17.78 8.54
C ASP A 66 2.06 -16.93 7.25
N ILE A 67 1.91 -15.61 7.36
CA ILE A 67 2.03 -14.68 6.23
C ILE A 67 3.43 -14.75 5.64
N LEU A 68 4.46 -14.73 6.50
CA LEU A 68 5.86 -14.83 6.07
C LEU A 68 6.13 -16.20 5.42
N ASP A 69 5.65 -17.28 6.02
CA ASP A 69 5.82 -18.64 5.48
C ASP A 69 5.18 -18.78 4.09
N ARG A 70 4.02 -18.15 3.87
CA ARG A 70 3.32 -18.16 2.58
C ARG A 70 4.05 -17.34 1.52
N ILE A 71 4.60 -16.19 1.89
CA ILE A 71 5.47 -15.40 1.01
C ILE A 71 6.68 -16.25 0.59
N GLN A 72 7.36 -16.89 1.54
CA GLN A 72 8.51 -17.74 1.25
C GLN A 72 8.15 -18.92 0.34
N LYS A 73 7.02 -19.59 0.57
CA LYS A 73 6.54 -20.68 -0.28
C LYS A 73 6.27 -20.24 -1.72
N LEU A 74 5.67 -19.05 -1.91
CA LEU A 74 5.43 -18.48 -3.23
C LEU A 74 6.72 -18.19 -4.00
N TYR A 75 7.77 -17.71 -3.31
CA TYR A 75 9.07 -17.49 -3.96
C TYR A 75 9.88 -18.76 -4.18
N ALA A 76 9.71 -19.78 -3.32
CA ALA A 76 10.38 -21.07 -3.47
C ALA A 76 9.81 -21.90 -4.63
N ASP A 77 8.52 -21.73 -4.95
CA ASP A 77 7.86 -22.43 -6.04
C ASP A 77 8.03 -21.70 -7.39
N LYS A 78 8.84 -22.30 -8.27
CA LYS A 78 9.09 -21.82 -9.65
C LYS A 78 7.84 -21.77 -10.54
N ASN A 79 6.73 -22.38 -10.11
CA ASN A 79 5.48 -22.38 -10.85
C ASN A 79 4.48 -21.35 -10.35
N SER A 80 4.74 -20.70 -9.22
CA SER A 80 3.87 -19.69 -8.64
C SER A 80 3.55 -18.59 -9.64
N LYS A 81 2.29 -18.13 -9.60
CA LYS A 81 1.76 -17.13 -10.52
C LYS A 81 1.59 -15.80 -9.80
N ASN A 82 1.45 -14.76 -10.60
CA ASN A 82 1.06 -13.42 -10.15
C ASN A 82 2.06 -12.78 -9.16
N LEU A 83 3.30 -13.26 -9.13
CA LEU A 83 4.34 -12.74 -8.24
C LEU A 83 4.66 -11.26 -8.49
N GLN A 84 4.37 -10.72 -9.69
CA GLN A 84 4.56 -9.30 -9.98
C GLN A 84 3.70 -8.41 -9.08
N ILE A 85 2.48 -8.86 -8.75
CA ILE A 85 1.58 -8.17 -7.83
C ILE A 85 2.17 -8.19 -6.42
N LEU A 86 2.65 -9.36 -5.97
CA LEU A 86 3.29 -9.49 -4.67
C LEU A 86 4.58 -8.65 -4.58
N ASN A 87 5.39 -8.65 -5.64
CA ASN A 87 6.61 -7.86 -5.71
C ASN A 87 6.32 -6.35 -5.59
N MET A 88 5.37 -5.83 -6.37
CA MET A 88 4.95 -4.43 -6.30
C MET A 88 4.44 -4.06 -4.91
N PHE A 89 3.62 -4.93 -4.29
CA PHE A 89 3.14 -4.73 -2.93
C PHE A 89 4.29 -4.71 -1.91
N LEU A 90 5.22 -5.66 -1.98
CA LEU A 90 6.37 -5.72 -1.06
C LEU A 90 7.35 -4.58 -1.25
N VAL A 91 7.55 -4.10 -2.49
CA VAL A 91 8.32 -2.88 -2.76
C VAL A 91 7.68 -1.68 -2.06
N TYR A 92 6.36 -1.55 -2.15
CA TYR A 92 5.65 -0.48 -1.45
C TYR A 92 5.84 -0.59 0.08
N GLN A 93 5.65 -1.79 0.65
CA GLN A 93 5.85 -2.05 2.08
C GLN A 93 7.28 -1.72 2.55
N ASP A 94 8.29 -2.14 1.78
CA ASP A 94 9.69 -1.85 2.07
C ASP A 94 9.96 -0.34 2.00
N HIS A 95 9.38 0.35 1.01
CA HIS A 95 9.55 1.78 0.84
C HIS A 95 8.95 2.57 2.02
N ILE A 96 7.73 2.25 2.49
CA ILE A 96 7.12 2.91 3.66
C ILE A 96 7.84 2.57 4.98
N THR A 97 8.43 1.37 5.08
CA THR A 97 9.16 0.95 6.28
C THR A 97 10.51 1.66 6.39
N LYS A 98 11.27 1.73 5.29
CA LYS A 98 12.58 2.38 5.26
C LYS A 98 12.51 3.88 5.48
N THR A 99 11.49 4.55 4.95
CA THR A 99 11.30 5.99 5.14
C THR A 99 10.99 6.30 6.61
N ALA A 100 10.15 5.49 7.26
CA ALA A 100 9.88 5.58 8.70
C ALA A 100 11.14 5.33 9.55
N ALA A 101 11.96 4.33 9.20
CA ALA A 101 13.16 3.96 9.97
C ALA A 101 14.32 4.95 9.84
N VAL A 102 14.48 5.61 8.69
CA VAL A 102 15.62 6.50 8.39
C VAL A 102 15.25 7.98 8.54
N GLY A 103 13.99 8.30 8.87
CA GLY A 103 13.50 9.68 9.04
C GLY A 103 13.55 10.51 7.75
N LYS A 104 13.67 9.86 6.59
CA LYS A 104 13.67 10.52 5.28
C LYS A 104 12.22 10.70 4.83
N GLN A 105 11.95 11.83 4.18
CA GLN A 105 10.68 12.06 3.52
C GLN A 105 10.47 10.97 2.47
N PRO A 106 9.32 10.25 2.50
CA PRO A 106 9.00 9.29 1.47
C PRO A 106 8.95 9.95 0.10
N ASP A 107 9.45 9.25 -0.93
CA ASP A 107 9.16 9.63 -2.31
C ASP A 107 7.67 9.37 -2.57
N SER A 108 6.86 10.38 -2.27
CA SER A 108 5.40 10.32 -2.36
C SER A 108 4.94 10.16 -3.81
N LYS A 109 5.69 10.67 -4.79
CA LYS A 109 5.37 10.50 -6.21
C LYS A 109 5.59 9.06 -6.64
N PHE A 110 6.71 8.44 -6.23
CA PHE A 110 6.95 7.02 -6.46
C PHE A 110 5.84 6.14 -5.83
N GLN A 111 5.43 6.45 -4.59
CA GLN A 111 4.36 5.72 -3.91
C GLN A 111 3.04 5.78 -4.69
N VAL A 112 2.63 6.98 -5.14
CA VAL A 112 1.41 7.15 -5.94
C VAL A 112 1.52 6.38 -7.26
N ASP A 113 2.64 6.53 -7.98
CA ASP A 113 2.85 5.85 -9.27
C ASP A 113 2.81 4.33 -9.14
N LEU A 114 3.43 3.78 -8.09
CA LEU A 114 3.47 2.35 -7.79
C LEU A 114 2.09 1.82 -7.42
N MET A 115 1.35 2.56 -6.59
CA MET A 115 -0.01 2.16 -6.22
C MET A 115 -0.98 2.20 -7.40
N ASP A 116 -0.83 3.15 -8.32
CA ASP A 116 -1.59 3.20 -9.57
C ASP A 116 -1.32 1.98 -10.45
N ASP A 117 -0.04 1.61 -10.64
CA ASP A 117 0.32 0.44 -11.46
C ASP A 117 -0.08 -0.88 -10.78
N LEU A 118 0.06 -0.97 -9.46
CA LEU A 118 -0.35 -2.13 -8.68
C LEU A 118 -1.87 -2.33 -8.75
N GLU A 119 -2.65 -1.27 -8.56
CA GLU A 119 -4.11 -1.32 -8.69
C GLU A 119 -4.52 -1.77 -10.11
N ALA A 120 -3.92 -1.18 -11.13
CA ALA A 120 -4.18 -1.54 -12.53
C ALA A 120 -3.84 -3.01 -12.82
N GLU A 121 -2.70 -3.50 -12.33
CA GLU A 121 -2.28 -4.89 -12.52
C GLU A 121 -3.23 -5.86 -11.80
N ILE A 122 -3.59 -5.59 -10.55
CA ILE A 122 -4.55 -6.41 -9.79
C ILE A 122 -5.90 -6.45 -10.51
N LYS A 123 -6.43 -5.30 -10.96
CA LYS A 123 -7.70 -5.26 -11.72
C LYS A 123 -7.61 -6.04 -13.03
N ASN A 124 -6.50 -5.95 -13.75
CA ASN A 124 -6.29 -6.69 -15.00
C ASN A 124 -6.25 -8.22 -14.78
N VAL A 125 -5.64 -8.68 -13.69
CA VAL A 125 -5.51 -10.10 -13.37
C VAL A 125 -6.78 -10.64 -12.72
N TYR A 126 -7.32 -9.96 -11.71
CA TYR A 126 -8.37 -10.49 -10.84
C TYR A 126 -9.76 -9.91 -11.07
N GLY A 127 -9.87 -8.78 -11.77
CA GLY A 127 -11.14 -8.08 -11.98
C GLY A 127 -11.66 -7.30 -10.74
N GLU A 128 -10.93 -7.36 -9.63
CA GLU A 128 -11.27 -6.69 -8.38
C GLU A 128 -10.02 -6.15 -7.68
N CYS A 129 -10.20 -5.26 -6.71
CA CYS A 129 -9.10 -4.68 -5.93
C CYS A 129 -9.33 -4.95 -4.43
N PRO A 130 -8.35 -5.54 -3.71
CA PRO A 130 -8.36 -5.62 -2.25
C PRO A 130 -8.39 -4.24 -1.59
N VAL A 131 -9.13 -4.12 -0.50
CA VAL A 131 -9.28 -2.86 0.24
C VAL A 131 -7.95 -2.28 0.75
N ILE A 132 -6.96 -3.13 1.06
CA ILE A 132 -5.62 -2.69 1.46
C ILE A 132 -4.92 -1.85 0.38
N ILE A 133 -5.19 -2.11 -0.89
CA ILE A 133 -4.64 -1.33 -2.00
C ILE A 133 -5.26 0.06 -2.01
N ASP A 134 -6.58 0.15 -1.81
CA ASP A 134 -7.28 1.45 -1.73
C ASP A 134 -6.78 2.27 -0.54
N ILE A 135 -6.57 1.63 0.62
CA ILE A 135 -6.02 2.25 1.83
C ILE A 135 -4.63 2.83 1.56
N TYR A 136 -3.69 2.01 1.08
CA TYR A 136 -2.32 2.47 0.83
C TYR A 136 -2.23 3.49 -0.31
N LYS A 137 -3.12 3.41 -1.29
CA LYS A 137 -3.23 4.44 -2.33
C LYS A 137 -3.71 5.76 -1.75
N ALA A 138 -4.72 5.74 -0.86
CA ALA A 138 -5.17 6.94 -0.17
C ALA A 138 -4.07 7.54 0.71
N GLU A 139 -3.29 6.73 1.41
CA GLU A 139 -2.13 7.18 2.21
C GLU A 139 -1.03 7.81 1.33
N ALA A 140 -0.72 7.20 0.19
CA ALA A 140 0.24 7.72 -0.77
C ALA A 140 -0.21 9.07 -1.35
N LEU A 141 -1.47 9.19 -1.75
CA LEU A 141 -2.05 10.44 -2.26
C LEU A 141 -2.02 11.53 -1.19
N ASN A 142 -2.40 11.22 0.04
CA ASN A 142 -2.39 12.19 1.13
C ASN A 142 -0.95 12.67 1.42
N SER A 143 0.02 11.76 1.43
CA SER A 143 1.44 12.08 1.59
C SER A 143 1.99 12.90 0.43
N ASN A 144 1.40 12.79 -0.76
CA ASN A 144 1.74 13.57 -1.95
C ASN A 144 0.97 14.91 -2.03
N GLY A 145 0.25 15.31 -0.98
CA GLY A 145 -0.55 16.55 -0.97
C GLY A 145 -1.87 16.49 -1.74
N GLN A 146 -2.28 15.31 -2.22
CA GLN A 146 -3.51 15.06 -2.97
C GLN A 146 -4.65 14.62 -2.04
N ALA A 147 -4.93 15.44 -1.03
CA ALA A 147 -5.89 15.12 0.03
C ALA A 147 -7.32 14.90 -0.50
N LYS A 148 -7.73 15.63 -1.55
CA LYS A 148 -9.07 15.49 -2.15
C LYS A 148 -9.24 14.12 -2.79
N GLU A 149 -8.29 13.69 -3.61
CA GLU A 149 -8.29 12.39 -4.27
C GLU A 149 -8.21 11.25 -3.25
N SER A 150 -7.41 11.42 -2.20
CA SER A 150 -7.37 10.50 -1.06
C SER A 150 -8.76 10.34 -0.42
N ALA A 151 -9.43 11.45 -0.08
CA ALA A 151 -10.76 11.43 0.53
C ALA A 151 -11.84 10.80 -0.39
N GLU A 152 -11.73 11.00 -1.71
CA GLU A 152 -12.60 10.37 -2.70
C GLU A 152 -12.43 8.85 -2.73
N ILE A 153 -11.18 8.35 -2.69
CA ILE A 153 -10.90 6.92 -2.62
C ILE A 153 -11.47 6.33 -1.33
N ILE A 154 -11.16 6.93 -0.18
CA ILE A 154 -11.68 6.45 1.12
C ILE A 154 -13.21 6.38 1.10
N SER A 155 -13.89 7.39 0.57
CA SER A 155 -15.35 7.43 0.53
C SER A 155 -15.93 6.30 -0.36
N LYS A 156 -15.39 6.12 -1.57
CA LYS A 156 -15.82 5.06 -2.49
C LYS A 156 -15.52 3.66 -1.94
N SER A 157 -14.36 3.49 -1.31
CA SER A 157 -14.01 2.20 -0.71
C SER A 157 -14.88 1.88 0.50
N LEU A 158 -15.33 2.89 1.26
CA LEU A 158 -16.23 2.68 2.40
C LEU A 158 -17.65 2.30 1.95
N GLU A 159 -18.11 2.74 0.77
CA GLU A 159 -19.36 2.24 0.17
C GLU A 159 -19.29 0.73 -0.11
N LYS A 160 -18.13 0.25 -0.59
CA LYS A 160 -17.90 -1.17 -0.89
C LYS A 160 -17.59 -2.01 0.35
N PHE A 161 -16.91 -1.42 1.33
CA PHE A 161 -16.43 -2.08 2.55
C PHE A 161 -16.87 -1.31 3.80
N PRO A 162 -18.18 -1.25 4.10
CA PRO A 162 -18.73 -0.40 5.16
C PRO A 162 -18.29 -0.78 6.57
N ASN A 163 -17.74 -1.98 6.75
CA ASN A 163 -17.24 -2.48 8.04
C ASN A 163 -15.72 -2.33 8.21
N SER A 164 -15.02 -1.74 7.24
CA SER A 164 -13.59 -1.49 7.34
C SER A 164 -13.30 -0.45 8.42
N VAL A 165 -12.67 -0.87 9.52
CA VAL A 165 -12.27 0.04 10.59
C VAL A 165 -11.22 1.04 10.11
N PRO A 166 -10.17 0.64 9.35
CA PRO A 166 -9.21 1.60 8.80
C PRO A 166 -9.85 2.69 7.94
N LEU A 167 -10.78 2.34 7.05
CA LEU A 167 -11.47 3.33 6.21
C LEU A 167 -12.33 4.28 7.04
N LYS A 168 -13.04 3.78 8.06
CA LYS A 168 -13.80 4.64 8.99
C LYS A 168 -12.88 5.58 9.77
N VAL A 169 -11.73 5.09 10.25
CA VAL A 169 -10.72 5.92 10.93
C VAL A 169 -10.24 7.03 10.02
N TYR A 170 -9.81 6.72 8.79
CA TYR A 170 -9.35 7.75 7.86
C TYR A 170 -10.46 8.72 7.47
N LYS A 171 -11.69 8.24 7.25
CA LYS A 171 -12.83 9.10 6.98
C LYS A 171 -13.10 10.07 8.13
N TYR A 172 -13.05 9.60 9.38
CA TYR A 172 -13.20 10.45 10.55
C TYR A 172 -12.06 11.47 10.68
N LEU A 173 -10.81 11.07 10.44
CA LEU A 173 -9.67 11.98 10.54
C LEU A 173 -9.78 13.14 9.54
N ASP A 174 -10.32 12.89 8.35
CA ASP A 174 -10.59 13.88 7.30
C ASP A 174 -11.81 14.76 7.63
N THR A 175 -12.97 14.17 7.92
CA THR A 175 -14.24 14.93 7.98
C THR A 175 -14.66 15.38 9.37
N LYS A 176 -14.09 14.76 10.42
CA LYS A 176 -14.56 14.87 11.82
C LYS A 176 -16.03 14.49 12.01
N ASP A 177 -16.56 13.57 11.18
CA ASP A 177 -17.96 13.12 11.30
C ASP A 177 -18.21 12.40 12.63
N GLU A 178 -19.07 12.99 13.46
CA GLU A 178 -19.39 12.50 14.79
C GLU A 178 -20.11 11.14 14.76
N LYS A 179 -20.88 10.81 13.73
CA LYS A 179 -21.53 9.49 13.62
C LYS A 179 -20.49 8.39 13.46
N ILE A 180 -19.48 8.62 12.61
CA ILE A 180 -18.38 7.68 12.40
C ILE A 180 -17.57 7.55 13.69
N LYS A 181 -17.28 8.67 14.35
CA LYS A 181 -16.59 8.69 15.65
C LYS A 181 -17.31 7.81 16.68
N GLN A 182 -18.62 8.01 16.84
CA GLN A 182 -19.44 7.27 17.78
C GLN A 182 -19.50 5.77 17.47
N ASP A 183 -19.56 5.40 16.19
CA ASP A 183 -19.47 4.00 15.77
C ASP A 183 -18.12 3.38 16.14
N LEU A 184 -17.00 4.07 15.84
CA LEU A 184 -15.65 3.62 16.18
C LEU A 184 -15.46 3.42 17.68
N ILE A 185 -15.93 4.35 18.52
CA ILE A 185 -15.80 4.25 19.98
C ILE A 185 -16.65 3.11 20.54
N ARG A 186 -17.89 2.96 20.07
CA ARG A 186 -18.81 1.94 20.61
C ARG A 186 -18.43 0.53 20.18
N ASN A 187 -18.04 0.37 18.92
CA ASN A 187 -17.90 -0.95 18.31
C ASN A 187 -16.44 -1.39 18.13
N HIS A 188 -15.49 -0.44 18.15
CA HIS A 188 -14.09 -0.69 17.80
C HIS A 188 -13.08 0.02 18.72
N SER A 189 -13.46 0.35 19.96
CA SER A 189 -12.57 1.07 20.92
C SER A 189 -11.25 0.36 21.24
N ARG A 190 -11.18 -0.96 21.03
CA ARG A 190 -9.95 -1.76 21.23
C ARG A 190 -9.08 -1.86 20.00
N HIS A 191 -9.56 -1.39 18.85
CA HIS A 191 -8.82 -1.47 17.61
C HIS A 191 -7.60 -0.57 17.65
N TRP A 192 -6.43 -1.10 17.25
CA TRP A 192 -5.14 -0.41 17.36
C TRP A 192 -5.16 0.98 16.71
N MET A 193 -5.76 1.15 15.52
CA MET A 193 -5.89 2.48 14.90
C MET A 193 -6.74 3.46 15.73
N VAL A 194 -7.85 3.01 16.31
CA VAL A 194 -8.71 3.88 17.14
C VAL A 194 -7.93 4.38 18.36
N GLN A 195 -7.12 3.50 18.95
CA GLN A 195 -6.24 3.84 20.07
C GLN A 195 -5.08 4.75 19.65
N GLN A 196 -4.39 4.42 18.55
CA GLN A 196 -3.24 5.16 18.02
C GLN A 196 -3.61 6.60 17.67
N PHE A 197 -4.78 6.82 17.07
CA PHE A 197 -5.27 8.15 16.71
C PHE A 197 -6.09 8.83 17.82
N GLU A 198 -6.12 8.23 19.02
CA GLU A 198 -6.78 8.76 20.21
C GLU A 198 -8.25 9.17 19.99
N ILE A 199 -9.00 8.39 19.21
CA ILE A 199 -10.41 8.67 18.91
C ILE A 199 -11.25 8.33 20.15
N LYS A 200 -11.69 9.37 20.87
CA LYS A 200 -12.40 9.30 22.16
C LYS A 200 -13.65 10.15 22.21
#